data_AF-A0A321LQM8-F1
#
_entry.id   AF-A0A321LQM8-F1
#
_cell.length_a   1.000
_cell.length_b   1.000
_cell.length_c   1.000
_cell.angle_alpha   90.00
_cell.angle_beta   90.00
_cell.angle_gamma   90.00
#
_symmetry.space_group_name_H-M   'P 1'
#
loop_
_entity.id
_entity.type
_entity.pdbx_description
1 polymer ?
#
loop_
_entity_poly.entity_id
_entity_poly.type
_entity_poly.pdbx_seq_one_letter_code
_entity_poly.pdbx_strand_id
1 'polypeptide(L)' 'MHQRVNITLPEETLRLIDRVVDKGDRSRFIDSAVRHYVGAMGRANLRKRLKEGAIRRAQRDLHLALEWSALEP' A
#
# COMPACT_ATOMS: atom_id res chain seq x y z
N MET A 1 11.57 8.65 -18.01
CA MET A 1 13.01 8.84 -17.73
C MET A 1 13.48 7.65 -16.91
N HIS A 2 14.57 6.98 -17.27
CA HIS A 2 15.11 5.84 -16.53
C HIS A 2 16.51 6.17 -16.04
N GLN A 3 16.80 5.82 -14.78
CA GLN A 3 18.14 5.94 -14.20
C GLN A 3 18.68 4.54 -13.93
N ARG A 4 19.91 4.28 -14.37
CA ARG A 4 20.60 3.02 -14.07
C ARG A 4 21.12 3.06 -12.63
N VAL A 5 20.73 2.06 -11.85
CA VAL A 5 21.18 1.90 -10.46
C VAL A 5 21.79 0.50 -10.33
N ASN A 6 22.93 0.39 -9.66
CA ASN A 6 23.54 -0.91 -9.33
C ASN A 6 23.03 -1.35 -7.96
N ILE A 7 22.41 -2.51 -7.89
CA ILE A 7 21.89 -3.09 -6.64
C ILE A 7 22.39 -4.53 -6.51
N THR A 8 22.68 -4.93 -5.27
CA THR A 8 23.00 -6.33 -4.95
C THR A 8 21.72 -7.03 -4.51
N LEU A 9 21.42 -8.17 -5.12
CA LEU A 9 20.30 -9.02 -4.74
C LEU A 9 20.82 -10.41 -4.36
N PRO A 10 20.18 -11.08 -3.39
CA PRO A 10 20.47 -12.49 -3.11
C PRO A 10 20.29 -13.33 -4.37
N GLU A 11 21.13 -14.35 -4.53
CA GLU A 11 21.08 -15.23 -5.69
C GLU A 11 19.72 -15.92 -5.84
N GLU A 12 19.09 -16.28 -4.71
CA GLU A 12 17.75 -16.85 -4.65
C GLU A 12 16.69 -15.91 -5.27
N THR A 13 16.79 -14.61 -5.00
CA THR A 13 15.90 -13.59 -5.58
C THR A 13 16.10 -13.49 -7.09
N LEU A 14 17.35 -13.53 -7.56
CA LEU A 14 17.64 -13.54 -8.99
C LEU A 14 17.07 -14.79 -9.66
N ARG A 15 17.20 -15.98 -9.05
CA ARG A 15 16.61 -17.24 -9.52
C ARG A 15 15.07 -17.22 -9.52
N LEU A 16 14.44 -16.46 -8.62
CA LEU A 16 12.99 -16.26 -8.64
C LEU A 16 12.56 -15.38 -9.82
N ILE A 17 13.27 -14.27 -10.04
CA ILE A 17 13.00 -13.38 -11.16
C ILE A 17 13.18 -14.13 -12.49
N ASP A 18 14.27 -14.89 -12.63
CA ASP A 18 14.58 -15.64 -13.85
C ASP A 18 13.61 -16.77 -14.18
N ARG A 19 12.83 -17.25 -13.20
CA ARG A 19 11.76 -18.23 -13.43
C ARG A 19 10.50 -17.61 -14.04
N VAL A 20 10.32 -16.30 -13.88
CA VAL A 20 9.07 -15.60 -14.21
C VAL A 20 9.25 -14.68 -15.42
N VAL A 21 10.46 -14.20 -15.67
CA VAL A 21 10.76 -13.29 -16.79
C VAL A 21 12.00 -13.72 -17.56
N ASP A 22 11.92 -13.57 -18.88
CA ASP A 22 13.02 -13.82 -19.79
C ASP A 22 14.15 -12.79 -19.62
N LYS A 23 15.34 -13.15 -20.14
CA LYS A 23 16.52 -12.28 -20.13
C LYS A 23 16.24 -11.00 -20.92
N GLY A 24 15.97 -9.91 -20.21
CA GLY A 24 15.71 -8.58 -20.77
C GLY A 24 14.61 -7.81 -20.04
N ASP A 25 13.65 -8.53 -19.47
CA ASP A 25 12.49 -7.92 -18.79
C ASP A 25 12.67 -7.77 -17.27
N ARG A 26 13.84 -8.14 -16.72
CA ARG A 26 14.14 -8.03 -15.28
C ARG A 26 13.92 -6.62 -14.74
N SER A 27 14.38 -5.59 -15.44
CA SER A 27 14.21 -4.19 -14.98
C SER A 27 12.75 -3.77 -14.92
N ARG A 28 11.94 -4.19 -15.92
CA ARG A 28 10.50 -3.93 -15.96
C ARG A 28 9.76 -4.68 -14.86
N PHE A 29 10.16 -5.93 -14.61
CA PHE A 29 9.64 -6.74 -13.52
C PHE A 29 9.93 -6.10 -12.16
N ILE A 30 11.18 -5.67 -11.94
CA ILE A 30 11.58 -4.99 -10.70
C ILE A 30 10.81 -3.68 -10.51
N ASP A 31 10.68 -2.84 -11.54
CA ASP A 31 9.87 -1.60 -11.45
C ASP A 31 8.41 -1.91 -11.05
N SER A 32 7.81 -2.92 -11.67
CA SER A 32 6.44 -3.33 -11.38
C SER A 32 6.29 -3.86 -9.95
N ALA A 33 7.24 -4.68 -9.48
CA ALA A 33 7.26 -5.23 -8.14
C ALA A 33 7.41 -4.13 -7.08
N VAL A 34 8.31 -3.16 -7.30
CA VAL A 34 8.52 -2.02 -6.41
C VAL A 34 7.25 -1.17 -6.31
N ARG A 35 6.63 -0.81 -7.45
CA ARG A 35 5.38 -0.05 -7.48
C ARG A 35 4.25 -0.78 -6.75
N HIS A 36 4.12 -2.08 -6.98
CA HIS A 36 3.13 -2.89 -6.31
C HIS A 36 3.33 -2.90 -4.80
N TYR A 37 4.57 -3.13 -4.34
CA TYR A 37 4.91 -3.20 -2.92
C TYR A 37 4.68 -1.87 -2.21
N VAL A 38 5.17 -0.77 -2.77
CA VAL A 38 4.95 0.59 -2.23
C VAL A 38 3.46 0.92 -2.19
N GLY A 39 2.71 0.59 -3.24
CA GLY A 39 1.26 0.79 -3.27
C GLY A 39 0.53 -0.03 -2.19
N ALA A 40 0.93 -1.28 -1.98
CA ALA A 40 0.37 -2.15 -0.94
C ALA A 40 0.65 -1.61 0.48
N MET A 41 1.89 -1.17 0.73
CA MET A 41 2.27 -0.51 1.99
C MET A 41 1.45 0.76 2.22
N GLY A 42 1.29 1.61 1.20
CA GLY A 42 0.49 2.83 1.29
C GLY A 42 -0.95 2.54 1.69
N ARG A 43 -1.59 1.55 1.05
CA ARG A 43 -2.96 1.12 1.40
C ARG A 43 -3.05 0.58 2.83
N ALA A 44 -2.06 -0.21 3.28
CA ALA A 44 -2.03 -0.73 4.64
C ALA A 44 -1.93 0.40 5.69
N ASN A 45 -1.04 1.36 5.45
CA ASN A 45 -0.88 2.54 6.31
C ASN A 45 -2.14 3.41 6.32
N LEU A 46 -2.78 3.61 5.16
CA LEU A 46 -4.05 4.35 5.09
C LEU A 46 -5.14 3.66 5.91
N ARG A 47 -5.32 2.34 5.77
CA ARG A 47 -6.28 1.58 6.58
C ARG A 47 -6.02 1.72 8.08
N LYS A 48 -4.75 1.64 8.50
CA LYS A 48 -4.35 1.84 9.89
C LYS A 48 -4.77 3.23 10.39
N ARG A 49 -4.42 4.29 9.64
CA ARG A 49 -4.75 5.68 10.00
C ARG A 49 -6.26 5.94 10.02
N LEU A 50 -7.01 5.37 9.09
CA LEU A 50 -8.48 5.47 9.05
C LEU A 50 -9.10 4.79 10.28
N LYS A 51 -8.66 3.56 10.61
CA LYS A 51 -9.11 2.84 11.80
C LYS A 51 -8.83 3.63 13.08
N GLU A 52 -7.60 4.09 13.26
CA GLU A 52 -7.23 4.90 14.43
C GLU A 52 -8.03 6.20 14.50
N GLY A 53 -8.24 6.86 13.37
CA GLY A 53 -9.06 8.07 13.30
C GLY A 53 -10.51 7.81 13.69
N ALA A 54 -11.11 6.73 13.19
CA ALA A 54 -12.47 6.33 13.53
C ALA A 54 -12.62 6.04 15.03
N ILE A 55 -11.67 5.30 15.62
CA ILE A 55 -11.67 5.02 17.06
C ILE A 55 -11.58 6.32 17.87
N ARG A 56 -10.64 7.21 17.53
CA ARG A 56 -10.46 8.48 18.24
C ARG A 56 -11.69 9.38 18.19
N ARG A 57 -12.47 9.31 17.12
CA ARG A 57 -13.64 10.17 16.90
C ARG A 57 -14.96 9.49 17.27
N ALA A 58 -14.94 8.21 17.65
CA ALA A 58 -16.14 7.41 17.86
C ALA A 58 -17.17 8.07 18.81
N GLN A 59 -16.72 8.61 19.95
CA GLN A 59 -17.63 9.26 20.91
C GLN A 59 -18.27 10.53 20.33
N ARG A 60 -17.47 11.37 19.67
CA ARG A 60 -17.95 12.60 19.04
C ARG A 60 -18.92 12.28 17.90
N ASP A 61 -18.56 11.34 17.05
CA ASP A 61 -19.35 10.95 15.88
C ASP A 61 -20.67 10.29 16.34
N LEU A 62 -20.67 9.52 17.43
CA LEU A 62 -21.90 9.00 18.06
C LEU A 62 -22.78 10.13 18.60
N HIS A 63 -22.20 11.09 19.31
CA HIS A 63 -22.96 12.21 19.85
C HIS A 63 -23.64 13.03 18.74
N LEU A 64 -22.89 13.40 17.69
CA LEU A 64 -23.46 14.09 16.53
C LEU A 64 -24.58 13.27 15.87
N ALA A 65 -24.41 11.96 15.71
CA ALA A 65 -25.42 11.11 15.09
C ALA A 65 -26.71 11.07 15.92
N LEU A 66 -26.60 11.04 17.24
CA LEU A 66 -27.76 11.09 18.14
C LEU A 66 -28.46 12.45 18.10
N GLU A 67 -27.71 13.55 18.10
CA GLU A 67 -28.27 14.90 17.96
C GLU A 67 -29.03 15.05 16.63
N TRP A 68 -28.48 14.55 15.54
CA TRP A 68 -29.10 14.63 14.22
C TRP A 68 -30.32 13.72 14.08
N SER A 69 -30.26 12.50 14.62
CA SER A 69 -31.39 11.57 14.61
C SER A 69 -32.60 12.11 15.37
N ALA A 70 -32.39 12.99 16.35
CA ALA A 70 -33.50 13.63 17.07
C ALA A 70 -34.24 14.69 16.23
N LEU A 71 -33.68 15.12 15.09
CA LEU A 71 -34.23 16.15 14.21
C LEU A 71 -34.93 15.58 12.96
N GLU A 72 -34.73 14.29 12.66
CA GLU A 72 -35.42 13.59 11.58
C GLU A 72 -36.65 12.85 12.14
N PRO A 73 -37.89 13.19 11.71
CA PRO A 73 -39.12 12.57 12.19
C PRO A 73 -39.36 11.16 11.62
#